data_AF-A0A3D0VG86-F1
#
_entry.id   AF-A0A3D0VG86-F1
#
_cell.length_a   1.000
_cell.length_b   1.000
_cell.length_c   1.000
_cell.angle_alpha   90.00
_cell.angle_beta   90.00
_cell.angle_gamma   90.00
#
_symmetry.space_group_name_H-M   'P 1'
#
loop_
_entity.id
_entity.type
_entity.pdbx_description
1 polymer ?
#
loop_
_entity_poly.entity_id
_entity_poly.type
_entity_poly.pdbx_seq_one_letter_code
_entity_poly.pdbx_strand_id
1 'polypeptide(L)'
;MALAPVAAAALALLVSGFPAPGAGLSGLPVLFVALMAAVVLLVTGAGELLLQHNYGTQGIPRTWPRQVVSPALLTTAIVAVVLFSVIMVHTAAGEGELREAGFDDVLSRPDGSSGWVIAAVATAAVAAIAGMPVVAARRRRSISTDIHGLDAALRAITVHRVVRTMAAYCTAQGGVLLMTASNALPPLLGLPATTWAGALLAAAGMLIAVIPVKGFARTPATPAKPVREGAR
;
A
#
# COMPACT_ATOMS: atom_id res chain seq x y z
N MET A 1 7.04 -17.86 18.10
CA MET A 1 5.56 -17.90 18.10
C MET A 1 4.90 -16.65 18.73
N ALA A 2 5.59 -15.51 18.85
CA ALA A 2 5.10 -14.32 19.58
C ALA A 2 4.37 -13.27 18.74
N LEU A 3 4.11 -13.51 17.44
CA LEU A 3 3.46 -12.53 16.56
C LEU A 3 1.92 -12.56 16.63
N ALA A 4 1.33 -13.69 17.05
CA ALA A 4 -0.12 -13.85 17.20
C ALA A 4 -0.74 -12.87 18.23
N PRO A 5 -0.17 -12.66 19.45
CA PRO A 5 -0.78 -11.75 20.42
C PRO A 5 -0.69 -10.28 20.01
N VAL A 6 0.36 -9.87 19.28
CA VAL A 6 0.51 -8.48 18.81
C VAL A 6 -0.46 -8.19 17.66
N ALA A 7 -0.65 -9.15 16.75
CA ALA A 7 -1.66 -9.04 15.69
C ALA A 7 -3.08 -9.01 16.28
N ALA A 8 -3.36 -9.83 17.31
CA ALA A 8 -4.65 -9.83 18.00
C ALA A 8 -4.88 -8.52 18.79
N ALA A 9 -3.86 -7.96 19.44
CA ALA A 9 -3.96 -6.69 20.16
C ALA A 9 -4.13 -5.49 19.20
N ALA A 10 -3.43 -5.48 18.06
CA ALA A 10 -3.62 -4.47 17.02
C ALA A 10 -5.02 -4.57 16.39
N LEU A 11 -5.54 -5.79 16.18
CA LEU A 11 -6.91 -6.03 15.73
C LEU A 11 -7.92 -5.57 16.78
N ALA A 12 -7.67 -5.85 18.07
CA ALA A 12 -8.53 -5.43 19.18
C ALA A 12 -8.56 -3.90 19.32
N LEU A 13 -7.44 -3.21 19.15
CA LEU A 13 -7.37 -1.74 19.13
C LEU A 13 -8.08 -1.13 17.90
N LEU A 14 -8.01 -1.78 16.74
CA LEU A 14 -8.73 -1.35 15.54
C LEU A 14 -10.25 -1.53 15.69
N VAL A 15 -10.68 -2.57 16.40
CA VAL A 15 -12.10 -2.89 16.65
C VAL A 15 -12.67 -2.07 17.80
N SER A 16 -11.88 -1.77 18.84
CA SER A 16 -12.32 -1.00 20.02
C SER A 16 -12.23 0.52 19.86
N GLY A 17 -11.45 1.00 18.88
CA GLY A 17 -11.33 2.43 18.56
C GLY A 17 -12.32 2.93 17.53
N PHE A 18 -13.21 2.09 16.99
CA PHE A 18 -14.31 2.54 16.13
C PHE A 18 -15.31 3.29 17.02
N PRO A 19 -15.39 4.64 16.93
CA PRO A 19 -16.30 5.38 17.77
C PRO A 19 -17.73 4.90 17.48
N ALA A 20 -18.52 4.80 18.55
CA ALA A 20 -19.94 4.51 18.47
C ALA A 20 -20.59 5.32 17.32
N PRO A 21 -21.49 4.72 16.53
CA PRO A 21 -22.17 5.42 15.45
C PRO A 21 -22.86 6.68 16.01
N GLY A 22 -22.37 7.86 15.63
CA GLY A 22 -22.94 9.14 16.07
C GLY A 22 -21.93 10.29 16.27
N ALA A 23 -20.65 10.02 16.50
CA ALA A 23 -19.65 11.06 16.77
C ALA A 23 -18.84 11.50 15.52
N GLY A 24 -19.55 11.88 14.46
CA GLY A 24 -19.37 13.22 13.88
C GLY A 24 -18.27 13.55 12.87
N LEU A 25 -17.62 12.60 12.18
CA LEU A 25 -16.93 12.90 10.91
C LEU A 25 -17.04 11.73 9.93
N SER A 26 -17.97 11.86 8.98
CA SER A 26 -18.08 10.99 7.82
C SER A 26 -16.75 10.96 7.05
N GLY A 27 -16.15 9.76 6.89
CA GLY A 27 -14.91 9.60 6.12
C GLY A 27 -13.61 9.51 6.94
N LEU A 28 -13.66 9.63 8.28
CA LEU A 28 -12.50 9.39 9.14
C LEU A 28 -11.78 8.05 8.86
N PRO A 29 -12.46 6.91 8.67
CA PRO A 29 -11.77 5.64 8.39
C PRO A 29 -10.98 5.67 7.08
N VAL A 30 -11.56 6.30 6.04
CA VAL A 30 -10.94 6.47 4.71
C VAL A 30 -9.69 7.34 4.81
N LEU A 31 -9.79 8.46 5.52
CA LEU A 31 -8.67 9.38 5.73
C LEU A 31 -7.59 8.78 6.63
N PHE A 32 -7.98 8.00 7.64
CA PHE A 32 -7.06 7.34 8.55
C PHE A 32 -6.17 6.33 7.84
N VAL A 33 -6.74 5.46 6.99
CA VAL A 33 -5.96 4.49 6.20
C VAL A 33 -4.99 5.20 5.25
N ALA A 34 -5.45 6.28 4.61
CA ALA A 34 -4.60 7.09 3.74
C ALA A 34 -3.47 7.80 4.50
N LEU A 35 -3.76 8.37 5.67
CA LEU A 35 -2.77 9.01 6.53
C LEU A 35 -1.69 8.02 6.99
N MET A 36 -2.10 6.84 7.43
CA MET A 36 -1.17 5.78 7.84
C MET A 36 -0.26 5.35 6.69
N ALA A 37 -0.82 5.14 5.49
CA ALA A 37 -0.03 4.83 4.30
C ALA A 37 0.95 5.96 3.95
N ALA A 38 0.49 7.22 4.00
CA ALA A 38 1.30 8.40 3.74
C ALA A 38 2.49 8.50 4.72
N VAL A 39 2.27 8.30 6.02
CA VAL A 39 3.33 8.31 7.04
C VAL A 39 4.38 7.24 6.74
N VAL A 40 3.95 6.01 6.43
CA VAL A 40 4.89 4.91 6.10
C VAL A 40 5.72 5.23 4.85
N LEU A 41 5.10 5.81 3.82
CA LEU A 41 5.79 6.22 2.59
C LEU A 41 6.75 7.39 2.81
N LEU A 42 6.36 8.38 3.63
CA LEU A 42 7.22 9.50 4.01
C LEU A 42 8.44 9.04 4.80
N VAL A 43 8.26 8.15 5.78
CA VAL A 43 9.39 7.56 6.53
C VAL A 43 10.32 6.79 5.59
N THR A 44 9.76 6.04 4.64
CA THR A 44 10.55 5.31 3.64
C THR A 44 11.32 6.27 2.72
N GLY A 45 10.69 7.35 2.26
CA GLY A 45 11.32 8.39 1.45
C GLY A 45 12.40 9.17 2.19
N ALA A 46 12.15 9.52 3.46
CA ALA A 46 13.13 10.18 4.32
C ALA A 46 14.37 9.30 4.54
N GLY A 47 14.16 7.99 4.76
CA GLY A 47 15.26 7.02 4.85
C GLY A 47 16.13 7.02 3.60
N GLU A 48 15.52 7.03 2.40
CA GLU A 48 16.25 7.10 1.13
C GLU A 48 17.00 8.41 0.93
N LEU A 49 16.40 9.54 1.32
CA LEU A 49 17.04 10.85 1.23
C LEU A 49 18.25 10.95 2.16
N LEU A 50 18.14 10.48 3.40
CA LEU A 50 19.25 10.43 4.35
C LEU A 50 20.38 9.53 3.83
N LEU A 51 20.01 8.36 3.29
CA LEU A 51 20.94 7.44 2.67
C LEU A 51 21.63 8.06 1.43
N GLN A 52 20.93 8.87 0.64
CA GLN A 52 21.51 9.61 -0.48
C GLN A 52 22.47 10.70 -0.03
N HIS A 53 22.09 11.43 1.02
CA HIS A 53 22.85 12.56 1.53
C HIS A 53 24.18 12.10 2.15
N ASN A 54 24.15 11.03 2.95
CA ASN A 54 25.32 10.57 3.69
C ASN A 54 26.31 9.75 2.83
N TYR A 55 25.83 9.07 1.78
CA TYR A 55 26.63 8.07 1.06
C TYR A 55 26.72 8.29 -0.47
N GLY A 56 26.11 9.34 -1.02
CA GLY A 56 26.04 9.55 -2.47
C GLY A 56 27.33 10.11 -3.09
N THR A 57 28.00 9.35 -3.95
CA THR A 57 29.23 9.77 -4.65
C THR A 57 28.96 10.10 -6.13
N GLN A 58 29.55 11.17 -6.67
CA GLN A 58 29.22 11.67 -8.03
C GLN A 58 29.88 10.90 -9.18
N GLY A 59 30.87 10.04 -8.93
CA GLY A 59 31.74 9.48 -9.97
C GLY A 59 31.41 8.08 -10.48
N ILE A 60 30.42 7.38 -9.91
CA ILE A 60 30.22 5.94 -10.21
C ILE A 60 29.01 5.73 -11.14
N PRO A 61 29.15 4.94 -12.23
CA PRO A 61 28.06 4.61 -13.14
C PRO A 61 26.85 4.00 -12.42
N ARG A 62 25.65 4.47 -12.77
CA ARG A 62 24.39 3.98 -12.19
C ARG A 62 24.07 2.60 -12.74
N THR A 63 23.92 1.61 -11.87
CA THR A 63 23.44 0.28 -12.26
C THR A 63 22.04 0.06 -11.70
N TRP A 64 21.05 -0.09 -12.58
CA TRP A 64 19.68 -0.38 -12.17
C TRP A 64 19.51 -1.89 -11.97
N PRO A 65 18.83 -2.34 -10.90
CA PRO A 65 18.56 -3.77 -10.72
C PRO A 65 17.74 -4.32 -11.89
N ARG A 66 18.18 -5.46 -12.45
CA ARG A 66 17.46 -6.15 -13.54
C ARG A 66 16.07 -6.63 -13.12
N GLN A 67 15.89 -6.92 -11.82
CA GLN A 67 14.62 -7.39 -11.27
C GLN A 67 14.36 -6.72 -9.93
N VAL A 68 13.69 -5.57 -9.97
CA VAL A 68 13.47 -4.70 -8.80
C VAL A 68 12.43 -5.30 -7.84
N VAL A 69 11.49 -6.09 -8.37
CA VAL A 69 10.34 -6.61 -7.64
C VAL A 69 10.12 -8.08 -8.03
N SER A 70 9.79 -8.92 -7.05
CA SER A 70 9.35 -10.29 -7.32
C SER A 70 8.08 -10.27 -8.18
N PRO A 71 7.95 -11.13 -9.20
CA PRO A 71 6.75 -11.24 -10.02
C PRO A 71 5.47 -11.39 -9.19
N ALA A 72 5.54 -12.15 -8.09
CA ALA A 72 4.42 -12.37 -7.19
C ALA A 72 3.95 -11.08 -6.50
N LEU A 73 4.88 -10.21 -6.05
CA LEU A 73 4.50 -8.94 -5.43
C LEU A 73 3.89 -7.99 -6.46
N LEU A 74 4.42 -7.99 -7.68
CA LEU A 74 3.89 -7.17 -8.78
C LEU A 74 2.47 -7.60 -9.15
N THR A 75 2.20 -8.91 -9.26
CA THR A 75 0.84 -9.41 -9.50
C THR A 75 -0.10 -9.06 -8.34
N THR A 76 0.33 -9.20 -7.09
CA THR A 76 -0.49 -8.82 -5.92
C THR A 76 -0.81 -7.32 -5.92
N ALA A 77 0.15 -6.46 -6.23
CA ALA A 77 -0.07 -5.03 -6.33
C ALA A 77 -1.03 -4.67 -7.46
N ILE A 78 -0.89 -5.29 -8.64
CA ILE A 78 -1.81 -5.09 -9.77
C ILE A 78 -3.22 -5.52 -9.36
N VAL A 79 -3.38 -6.71 -8.78
CA VAL A 79 -4.68 -7.22 -8.33
C VAL A 79 -5.30 -6.28 -7.29
N ALA A 80 -4.53 -5.79 -6.32
CA ALA A 80 -5.02 -4.86 -5.30
C ALA A 80 -5.49 -3.53 -5.91
N VAL A 81 -4.75 -2.98 -6.88
CA VAL A 81 -5.12 -1.74 -7.57
C VAL A 81 -6.39 -1.96 -8.41
N VAL A 82 -6.44 -3.02 -9.21
CA VAL A 82 -7.60 -3.34 -10.04
C VAL A 82 -8.84 -3.54 -9.17
N LEU A 83 -8.72 -4.31 -8.09
CA LEU A 83 -9.83 -4.56 -7.16
C LEU A 83 -10.32 -3.25 -6.52
N PHE A 84 -9.40 -2.39 -6.07
CA PHE A 84 -9.76 -1.10 -5.52
C PHE A 84 -10.47 -0.20 -6.55
N SER A 85 -9.97 -0.15 -7.78
CA SER A 85 -10.59 0.61 -8.88
C SER A 85 -11.99 0.09 -9.19
N VAL A 86 -12.17 -1.23 -9.25
CA VAL A 86 -13.50 -1.85 -9.45
C VAL A 86 -14.45 -1.44 -8.35
N ILE A 87 -14.04 -1.57 -7.08
CA ILE A 87 -14.86 -1.17 -5.92
C ILE A 87 -15.23 0.31 -6.01
N MET A 88 -14.26 1.19 -6.30
CA MET A 88 -14.51 2.62 -6.44
C MET A 88 -15.52 2.94 -7.54
N VAL A 89 -15.39 2.33 -8.72
CA VAL A 89 -16.32 2.53 -9.85
C VAL A 89 -17.73 2.05 -9.49
N HIS A 90 -17.86 0.89 -8.85
CA HIS A 90 -19.15 0.36 -8.43
C HIS A 90 -19.79 1.24 -7.34
N THR A 91 -19.00 1.75 -6.40
CA THR A 91 -19.49 2.70 -5.41
C THR A 91 -19.95 4.00 -6.06
N ALA A 92 -19.20 4.54 -7.01
CA ALA A 92 -19.58 5.76 -7.73
C ALA A 92 -20.85 5.56 -8.57
N ALA A 93 -20.97 4.43 -9.27
CA ALA A 93 -22.17 4.08 -10.03
C ALA A 93 -23.40 3.90 -9.13
N GLY A 94 -23.26 3.18 -8.02
CA GLY A 94 -24.35 2.94 -7.08
C GLY A 94 -24.81 4.23 -6.37
N GLU A 95 -23.89 5.13 -6.01
CA GLU A 95 -24.26 6.47 -5.52
C GLU A 95 -24.97 7.29 -6.62
N GLY A 96 -24.57 7.15 -7.88
CA GLY A 96 -25.23 7.79 -9.02
C GLY A 96 -26.67 7.33 -9.22
N GLU A 97 -26.94 6.03 -9.21
CA GLU A 97 -28.29 5.48 -9.34
C GLU A 97 -29.20 5.90 -8.18
N LEU A 98 -28.69 5.89 -6.95
CA LEU A 98 -29.43 6.36 -5.77
C LEU A 98 -29.82 7.84 -5.90
N ARG A 99 -28.92 8.65 -6.49
CA ARG A 99 -29.17 10.07 -6.78
C ARG A 99 -30.28 10.25 -7.82
N GLU A 100 -30.22 9.50 -8.92
CA GLU A 100 -31.24 9.53 -9.97
C GLU A 100 -32.62 9.08 -9.47
N ALA A 101 -32.64 8.11 -8.55
CA ALA A 101 -33.86 7.64 -7.90
C ALA A 101 -34.41 8.60 -6.82
N GLY A 102 -33.78 9.77 -6.61
CA GLY A 102 -34.24 10.81 -5.69
C GLY A 102 -33.92 10.54 -4.22
N PHE A 103 -33.01 9.60 -3.92
CA PHE A 103 -32.54 9.32 -2.56
C PHE A 103 -31.37 10.22 -2.12
N ASP A 104 -31.44 11.50 -2.50
CA ASP A 104 -30.43 12.51 -2.14
C ASP A 104 -30.27 12.64 -0.62
N ASP A 105 -31.35 12.50 0.15
CA ASP A 105 -31.34 12.58 1.62
C ASP A 105 -30.60 11.39 2.28
N VAL A 106 -30.58 10.22 1.63
CA VAL A 106 -29.88 9.03 2.14
C VAL A 106 -28.37 9.12 1.88
N LEU A 107 -28.00 9.80 0.79
CA LEU A 107 -26.61 10.06 0.41
C LEU A 107 -26.03 11.32 1.06
N SER A 108 -26.89 12.26 1.46
CA SER A 108 -26.51 13.52 2.09
C SER A 108 -25.93 13.27 3.47
N ARG A 109 -24.62 12.97 3.48
CA ARG A 109 -23.80 13.20 4.67
C ARG A 109 -23.95 14.67 5.08
N PRO A 110 -23.76 14.98 6.37
CA PRO A 110 -23.85 16.35 6.87
C PRO A 110 -22.92 17.34 6.13
N ASP A 111 -21.87 16.83 5.48
CA ASP A 111 -20.86 17.57 4.73
C ASP A 111 -21.08 17.58 3.20
N GLY A 112 -22.13 16.92 2.69
CA GLY A 112 -22.43 16.82 1.25
C GLY A 112 -21.38 16.06 0.42
N SER A 113 -20.46 15.34 1.07
CA SER A 113 -19.34 14.70 0.39
C SER A 113 -19.59 13.22 0.06
N SER A 114 -19.49 12.88 -1.23
CA SER A 114 -19.52 11.49 -1.70
C SER A 114 -18.32 10.70 -1.20
N GLY A 115 -18.56 9.53 -0.62
CA GLY A 115 -17.50 8.73 0.02
C GLY A 115 -16.42 8.27 -0.94
N TRP A 116 -16.80 7.97 -2.19
CA TRP A 116 -15.85 7.60 -3.24
C TRP A 116 -14.95 8.77 -3.66
N VAL A 117 -15.44 10.02 -3.61
CA VAL A 117 -14.63 11.20 -3.94
C VAL A 117 -13.51 11.37 -2.93
N ILE A 118 -13.81 11.26 -1.64
CA ILE A 118 -12.80 11.30 -0.58
C ILE A 118 -11.78 10.18 -0.79
N ALA A 119 -12.23 8.95 -1.06
CA ALA A 119 -11.34 7.82 -1.30
C ALA A 119 -10.45 8.01 -2.54
N ALA A 120 -10.99 8.58 -3.62
CA ALA A 120 -10.25 8.88 -4.85
C ALA A 120 -9.19 9.96 -4.61
N VAL A 121 -9.54 11.06 -3.96
CA VAL A 121 -8.61 12.16 -3.61
C VAL A 121 -7.52 11.66 -2.66
N ALA A 122 -7.90 10.91 -1.63
CA ALA A 122 -6.96 10.32 -0.69
C ALA A 122 -5.99 9.35 -1.39
N THR A 123 -6.49 8.52 -2.30
CA THR A 123 -5.65 7.61 -3.09
C THR A 123 -4.69 8.36 -4.00
N ALA A 124 -5.16 9.41 -4.66
CA ALA A 124 -4.32 10.26 -5.50
C ALA A 124 -3.19 10.91 -4.69
N ALA A 125 -3.49 11.40 -3.48
CA ALA A 125 -2.50 11.95 -2.57
C ALA A 125 -1.46 10.89 -2.14
N VAL A 126 -1.91 9.70 -1.74
CA VAL A 126 -1.02 8.59 -1.38
C VAL A 126 -0.15 8.15 -2.56
N ALA A 127 -0.70 8.10 -3.77
CA ALA A 127 0.05 7.79 -4.99
C ALA A 127 1.12 8.85 -5.30
N ALA A 128 0.79 10.13 -5.13
CA ALA A 128 1.75 11.22 -5.29
C ALA A 128 2.90 11.11 -4.27
N ILE A 129 2.59 10.83 -2.99
CA ILE A 129 3.57 10.64 -1.93
C ILE A 129 4.46 9.41 -2.22
N ALA A 130 3.88 8.31 -2.72
CA ALA A 130 4.62 7.12 -3.11
C ALA A 130 5.61 7.38 -4.26
N GLY A 131 5.38 8.41 -5.08
CA GLY A 131 6.31 8.86 -6.09
C GLY A 131 7.63 9.37 -5.51
N MET A 132 7.62 10.00 -4.33
CA MET A 132 8.82 10.58 -3.71
C MET A 132 9.94 9.54 -3.46
N PRO A 133 9.72 8.41 -2.74
CA PRO A 133 10.77 7.41 -2.54
C PRO A 133 11.24 6.78 -3.85
N VAL A 134 10.36 6.59 -4.83
CA VAL A 134 10.72 6.02 -6.14
C VAL A 134 11.60 6.98 -6.94
N VAL A 135 11.24 8.27 -6.96
CA VAL A 135 12.03 9.31 -7.61
C VAL A 135 13.36 9.51 -6.89
N ALA A 136 13.37 9.50 -5.55
CA ALA A 136 14.59 9.55 -4.75
C ALA A 136 15.51 8.36 -5.06
N ALA A 137 14.98 7.13 -5.05
CA ALA A 137 15.73 5.92 -5.39
C ALA A 137 16.24 5.93 -6.85
N ARG A 138 15.51 6.54 -7.79
CA ARG A 138 15.97 6.76 -9.18
C ARG A 138 17.08 7.79 -9.28
N ARG A 139 16.94 8.93 -8.59
CA ARG A 139 17.90 10.05 -8.60
C ARG A 139 19.12 9.79 -7.72
N ARG A 140 19.10 8.74 -6.91
CA ARG A 140 20.20 8.38 -6.01
C ARG A 140 21.52 8.22 -6.75
N ARG A 141 22.54 8.92 -6.24
CA ARG A 141 23.94 8.77 -6.66
C ARG A 141 24.46 7.43 -6.17
N SER A 142 25.27 6.75 -7.00
CA SER A 142 25.80 5.43 -6.64
C SER A 142 26.67 5.57 -5.39
N ILE A 143 26.51 4.61 -4.48
CA ILE A 143 27.33 4.55 -3.27
C ILE A 143 28.63 3.85 -3.63
N SER A 144 29.77 4.49 -3.36
CA SER A 144 31.08 3.86 -3.41
C SER A 144 31.24 2.91 -2.23
N THR A 145 30.61 1.73 -2.30
CA THR A 145 30.92 0.64 -1.38
C THR A 145 31.78 -0.40 -2.07
N ASP A 146 32.73 -0.96 -1.33
CA ASP A 146 33.62 -2.04 -1.76
C ASP A 146 32.84 -3.31 -2.21
N ILE A 147 31.58 -3.41 -1.78
CA ILE A 147 30.67 -4.51 -2.10
C ILE A 147 29.91 -4.20 -3.40
N HIS A 148 30.28 -4.88 -4.48
CA HIS A 148 29.52 -4.84 -5.74
C HIS A 148 28.07 -5.30 -5.55
N GLY A 149 27.12 -4.51 -6.05
CA GLY A 149 25.68 -4.84 -6.05
C GLY A 149 24.86 -4.34 -4.85
N LEU A 150 25.50 -3.72 -3.85
CA LEU A 150 24.77 -3.19 -2.68
C LEU A 150 23.79 -2.07 -3.04
N ASP A 151 24.15 -1.15 -3.93
CA ASP A 151 23.26 -0.06 -4.38
C ASP A 151 21.99 -0.61 -5.07
N ALA A 152 22.16 -1.61 -5.94
CA ALA A 152 21.05 -2.27 -6.62
C ALA A 152 20.13 -2.99 -5.62
N ALA A 153 20.69 -3.63 -4.60
CA ALA A 153 19.92 -4.27 -3.53
C ALA A 153 19.11 -3.26 -2.70
N LEU A 154 19.71 -2.12 -2.33
CA LEU A 154 19.01 -1.06 -1.59
C LEU A 154 17.86 -0.47 -2.41
N ARG A 155 18.06 -0.21 -3.70
CA ARG A 155 16.98 0.24 -4.62
C ARG A 155 15.87 -0.80 -4.75
N ALA A 156 16.22 -2.09 -4.82
CA ALA A 156 15.21 -3.16 -4.87
C ALA A 156 14.40 -3.21 -3.56
N ILE A 157 15.04 -3.07 -2.40
CA ILE A 157 14.37 -3.05 -1.10
C ILE A 157 13.40 -1.87 -1.00
N THR A 158 13.76 -0.70 -1.50
CA THR A 158 12.93 0.50 -1.37
C THR A 158 11.71 0.44 -2.27
N VAL A 159 11.90 0.05 -3.53
CA VAL A 159 10.77 -0.18 -4.45
C VAL A 159 9.87 -1.31 -3.93
N HIS A 160 10.44 -2.39 -3.41
CA HIS A 160 9.67 -3.47 -2.78
C HIS A 160 8.80 -2.95 -1.62
N ARG A 161 9.35 -2.15 -0.71
CA ARG A 161 8.60 -1.55 0.40
C ARG A 161 7.48 -0.64 -0.11
N VAL A 162 7.73 0.21 -1.10
CA VAL A 162 6.71 1.10 -1.68
C VAL A 162 5.57 0.30 -2.32
N VAL A 163 5.90 -0.67 -3.18
CA VAL A 163 4.90 -1.51 -3.87
C VAL A 163 4.05 -2.27 -2.86
N ARG A 164 4.69 -2.81 -1.81
CA ARG A 164 4.01 -3.52 -0.75
C ARG A 164 3.05 -2.63 0.04
N THR A 165 3.49 -1.43 0.43
CA THR A 165 2.62 -0.45 1.12
C THR A 165 1.46 -0.04 0.24
N MET A 166 1.67 0.15 -1.07
CA MET A 166 0.60 0.49 -2.00
C MET A 166 -0.42 -0.64 -2.14
N ALA A 167 0.04 -1.89 -2.27
CA ALA A 167 -0.84 -3.05 -2.33
C ALA A 167 -1.70 -3.19 -1.05
N ALA A 168 -1.06 -3.05 0.12
CA ALA A 168 -1.77 -3.08 1.41
C ALA A 168 -2.79 -1.94 1.53
N TYR A 169 -2.40 -0.73 1.12
CA TYR A 169 -3.25 0.45 1.10
C TYR A 169 -4.48 0.24 0.22
N CYS A 170 -4.32 -0.10 -1.06
CA CYS A 170 -5.44 -0.29 -1.98
C CYS A 170 -6.42 -1.37 -1.48
N THR A 171 -5.90 -2.46 -0.93
CA THR A 171 -6.71 -3.54 -0.37
C THR A 171 -7.49 -3.05 0.86
N ALA A 172 -6.82 -2.40 1.82
CA ALA A 172 -7.47 -1.89 3.02
C ALA A 172 -8.49 -0.78 2.70
N GLN A 173 -8.12 0.14 1.82
CA GLN A 173 -8.96 1.26 1.39
C GLN A 173 -10.22 0.77 0.66
N GLY A 174 -10.09 -0.26 -0.19
CA GLY A 174 -11.23 -0.90 -0.83
C GLY A 174 -12.16 -1.55 0.17
N GLY A 175 -11.61 -2.22 1.19
CA GLY A 175 -12.39 -2.80 2.28
C GLY A 175 -13.19 -1.75 3.05
N VAL A 176 -12.53 -0.66 3.44
CA VAL A 176 -13.18 0.48 4.13
C VAL A 176 -14.25 1.12 3.24
N LEU A 177 -13.97 1.31 1.95
CA LEU A 177 -14.95 1.88 1.03
C LEU A 177 -16.19 0.98 0.94
N LEU A 178 -16.02 -0.34 0.83
CA LEU A 178 -17.13 -1.30 0.80
C LEU A 178 -17.94 -1.32 2.11
N MET A 179 -17.27 -1.19 3.26
CA MET A 179 -17.95 -1.12 4.57
C MET A 179 -18.74 0.19 4.72
N THR A 180 -18.20 1.30 4.24
CA THR A 180 -18.82 2.63 4.39
C THR A 180 -19.88 2.94 3.33
N ALA A 181 -19.79 2.31 2.15
CA ALA A 181 -20.73 2.48 1.04
C ALA A 181 -21.60 1.23 0.81
N SER A 182 -21.82 0.42 1.84
CA SER A 182 -22.56 -0.84 1.74
C SER A 182 -23.98 -0.68 1.19
N ASN A 183 -24.57 0.51 1.29
CA ASN A 183 -25.92 0.81 0.84
C ASN A 183 -25.99 1.15 -0.67
N ALA A 184 -24.86 1.47 -1.29
CA ALA A 184 -24.78 1.80 -2.71
C ALA A 184 -24.61 0.55 -3.60
N LEU A 185 -24.17 -0.58 -3.05
CA LEU A 185 -23.99 -1.83 -3.80
C LEU A 185 -25.28 -2.63 -4.09
N PRO A 186 -26.26 -2.73 -3.17
CA PRO A 186 -27.49 -3.48 -3.39
C PRO A 186 -28.29 -3.08 -4.64
N PRO A 187 -28.51 -1.78 -4.97
CA PRO A 187 -29.25 -1.43 -6.18
C PRO A 187 -28.54 -1.90 -7.46
N LEU A 188 -27.20 -1.88 -7.48
CA LEU A 188 -26.41 -2.23 -8.65
C LEU A 188 -26.25 -3.75 -8.86
N LEU A 189 -26.21 -4.52 -7.77
CA LEU A 189 -25.90 -5.97 -7.82
C LEU A 189 -27.07 -6.87 -7.37
N GLY A 190 -28.15 -6.30 -6.84
CA GLY A 190 -29.26 -7.07 -6.26
C GLY A 190 -28.85 -7.91 -5.04
N LEU A 191 -27.70 -7.63 -4.44
CA LEU A 191 -27.14 -8.38 -3.31
C LEU A 191 -27.46 -7.70 -1.98
N PRO A 192 -27.64 -8.46 -0.88
CA PRO A 192 -27.76 -7.87 0.44
C PRO A 192 -26.51 -7.04 0.76
N ALA A 193 -26.65 -5.96 1.53
CA ALA A 193 -25.54 -5.12 1.95
C ALA A 193 -24.52 -5.95 2.78
N THR A 194 -23.51 -6.53 2.13
CA THR A 194 -22.56 -7.43 2.77
C THR A 194 -21.36 -6.67 3.34
N THR A 195 -21.51 -6.15 4.55
CA THR A 195 -20.43 -5.49 5.31
C THR A 195 -19.24 -6.40 5.62
N TRP A 196 -19.46 -7.72 5.66
CA TRP A 196 -18.43 -8.73 5.95
C TRP A 196 -17.37 -8.83 4.85
N ALA A 197 -17.72 -8.62 3.58
CA ALA A 197 -16.77 -8.65 2.46
C ALA A 197 -15.74 -7.51 2.58
N GLY A 198 -16.21 -6.33 3.00
CA GLY A 198 -15.33 -5.18 3.25
C GLY A 198 -14.40 -5.43 4.45
N ALA A 199 -14.90 -6.04 5.51
CA ALA A 199 -14.08 -6.43 6.68
C ALA A 199 -12.99 -7.45 6.32
N LEU A 200 -13.32 -8.48 5.52
CA LEU A 200 -12.34 -9.47 5.04
C LEU A 200 -11.26 -8.81 4.19
N LEU A 201 -11.65 -7.88 3.32
CA LEU A 201 -10.71 -7.17 2.46
C LEU A 201 -9.80 -6.24 3.27
N ALA A 202 -10.34 -5.53 4.27
CA ALA A 202 -9.56 -4.73 5.19
C ALA A 202 -8.55 -5.59 5.98
N ALA A 203 -8.98 -6.76 6.47
CA ALA A 203 -8.11 -7.72 7.15
C ALA A 203 -7.00 -8.25 6.22
N ALA A 204 -7.32 -8.54 4.95
CA ALA A 204 -6.33 -8.95 3.95
C ALA A 204 -5.28 -7.85 3.71
N GLY A 205 -5.70 -6.58 3.61
CA GLY A 205 -4.78 -5.44 3.52
C GLY A 205 -3.83 -5.36 4.71
N MET A 206 -4.35 -5.58 5.92
CA MET A 206 -3.54 -5.62 7.14
C MET A 206 -2.56 -6.79 7.16
N LEU A 207 -2.95 -7.97 6.68
CA LEU A 207 -2.05 -9.12 6.53
C LEU A 207 -0.92 -8.82 5.54
N ILE A 208 -1.23 -8.19 4.39
CA ILE A 208 -0.21 -7.75 3.42
C ILE A 208 0.75 -6.75 4.07
N ALA A 209 0.26 -5.85 4.91
CA ALA A 209 1.10 -4.89 5.64
C ALA A 209 1.99 -5.55 6.71
N VAL A 210 1.47 -6.55 7.43
CA VAL A 210 2.13 -7.14 8.60
C VAL A 210 3.08 -8.27 8.24
N ILE A 211 2.71 -9.19 7.34
CA ILE A 211 3.46 -10.43 7.09
C ILE A 211 4.88 -10.09 6.63
N PRO A 212 5.91 -10.18 7.48
CA PRO A 212 7.25 -9.84 7.04
C PRO A 212 7.57 -10.73 5.84
N VAL A 213 8.10 -10.16 4.77
CA VAL A 213 8.62 -10.96 3.65
C VAL A 213 9.85 -11.65 4.22
N LYS A 214 9.63 -12.73 4.96
CA LYS A 214 10.69 -13.60 5.47
C LYS A 214 11.47 -13.98 4.23
N GLY A 215 12.72 -13.54 4.24
CA GLY A 215 13.38 -13.10 3.03
C GLY A 215 13.38 -14.14 1.93
N PHE A 216 13.65 -13.62 0.74
CA PHE A 216 14.51 -14.28 -0.23
C PHE A 216 15.91 -14.54 0.37
N ALA A 217 15.97 -15.09 1.58
CA ALA A 217 17.17 -15.47 2.27
C ALA A 217 17.73 -16.65 1.48
N ARG A 218 18.84 -16.34 0.78
CA ARG A 218 19.78 -17.28 0.17
C ARG A 218 19.20 -18.06 -1.01
N THR A 219 19.28 -17.47 -2.20
CA THR A 219 20.02 -18.21 -3.23
C THR A 219 21.47 -18.26 -2.73
N PRO A 220 22.01 -19.42 -2.32
CA PRO A 220 23.41 -19.50 -1.96
C PRO A 220 24.21 -18.96 -3.16
N ALA A 221 25.07 -17.97 -2.90
CA ALA A 221 26.06 -17.57 -3.88
C ALA A 221 26.77 -18.86 -4.34
N THR A 222 26.71 -19.13 -5.64
CA THR A 222 27.41 -20.27 -6.22
C THR A 222 28.85 -20.21 -5.71
N PRO A 223 29.36 -21.27 -5.06
CA PRO A 223 30.69 -21.23 -4.46
C PRO A 223 31.68 -20.77 -5.54
N ALA A 224 32.41 -19.69 -5.22
CA ALA A 224 33.43 -19.16 -6.11
C ALA A 224 34.34 -20.32 -6.51
N LYS A 225 34.41 -20.58 -7.83
CA LYS A 225 35.26 -21.64 -8.36
C LYS A 225 36.68 -21.31 -7.90
N PRO A 226 37.37 -22.21 -7.16
CA PRO A 226 38.71 -21.92 -6.66
C PRO A 226 39.59 -21.55 -7.84
N VAL A 227 40.18 -20.36 -7.78
CA VAL A 227 41.21 -19.94 -8.73
C VAL A 227 42.33 -20.97 -8.62
N ARG A 228 42.61 -21.65 -9.73
CA ARG A 228 43.66 -22.68 -9.79
C ARG A 228 44.99 -21.95 -9.70
N GLU A 229 45.51 -21.85 -8.49
CA GLU A 229 46.83 -21.31 -8.19
C GLU A 229 47.87 -22.34 -8.66
N GLY A 230 48.22 -22.26 -9.94
CA GLY A 230 49.05 -23.28 -10.59
C GLY A 230 49.09 -23.15 -12.10
N ALA A 231 49.52 -21.98 -12.59
CA ALA A 231 50.10 -21.84 -13.92
C ALA A 231 51.19 -20.77 -13.83
N ARG A 232 52.36 -21.22 -13.37
CA ARG A 232 53.63 -20.59 -13.71
C ARG A 232 54.04 -21.09 -15.09
#